data_AF-A0A2A8B0K7-F1
#
_entry.id   AF-A0A2A8B0K7-F1
#
_cell.length_a   1.000
_cell.length_b   1.000
_cell.length_c   1.000
_cell.angle_alpha   90.00
_cell.angle_beta   90.00
_cell.angle_gamma   90.00
#
_symmetry.space_group_name_H-M   'P 1'
#
loop_
_entity.id
_entity.type
_entity.pdbx_description
1 polymer ?
#
loop_
_entity_poly.entity_id
_entity_poly.type
_entity_poly.pdbx_seq_one_letter_code
_entity_poly.pdbx_strand_id
1 'polypeptide(L)'
;YNEILGETRGDFQVQLVHEWLQQLLAERAEQPATGEAWYLFGHCTETTALPASGQHWTSIFARFGARLENVSVGCCGMAGTYGHEVKNLQNSLGIYELSWHQALQ
;
A
#
# COMPACT_ATOMS: atom_id res chain seq x y z
N TYR A 1 2.69 -18.60 3.11
CA TYR A 1 2.96 -19.78 2.25
C TYR A 1 4.32 -20.38 2.52
N ASN A 2 5.42 -19.62 2.43
CA ASN A 2 6.77 -20.13 2.68
C ASN A 2 6.92 -20.76 4.08
N GLU A 3 6.47 -20.05 5.12
CA GLU A 3 6.60 -20.53 6.50
C GLU A 3 5.71 -21.73 6.80
N ILE A 4 4.41 -21.65 6.43
CA ILE A 4 3.43 -22.69 6.78
C ILE A 4 3.59 -23.97 5.94
N LEU A 5 3.89 -23.85 4.64
CA LEU A 5 3.93 -24.99 3.73
C LEU A 5 5.34 -25.58 3.55
N GLY A 6 6.40 -24.83 3.88
CA GLY A 6 7.79 -25.27 3.76
C GLY A 6 8.09 -25.95 2.42
N GLU A 7 8.69 -27.14 2.48
CA GLU A 7 9.05 -27.95 1.30
C GLU A 7 7.85 -28.37 0.43
N THR A 8 6.64 -28.41 1.00
CA THR A 8 5.42 -28.80 0.27
C THR A 8 4.74 -27.64 -0.45
N ARG A 9 5.29 -26.43 -0.37
CA ARG A 9 4.74 -25.24 -1.02
C ARG A 9 4.60 -25.43 -2.53
N GLY A 10 5.51 -26.15 -3.19
CA GLY A 10 5.59 -26.20 -4.65
C GLY A 10 6.21 -24.92 -5.24
N ASP A 11 6.21 -24.83 -6.58
CA ASP A 11 6.89 -23.75 -7.32
C ASP A 11 5.89 -22.69 -7.80
N PHE A 12 5.59 -21.74 -6.93
CA PHE A 12 4.81 -20.54 -7.28
C PHE A 12 5.28 -19.34 -6.47
N GLN A 13 5.13 -18.14 -7.04
CA GLN A 13 5.32 -16.88 -6.31
C GLN A 13 3.98 -16.19 -6.11
N VAL A 14 3.67 -15.81 -4.87
CA VAL A 14 2.55 -14.90 -4.60
C VAL A 14 3.09 -13.49 -4.71
N GLN A 15 2.53 -12.72 -5.62
CA GLN A 15 2.89 -11.33 -5.83
C GLN A 15 1.81 -10.43 -5.23
N LEU A 16 2.21 -9.26 -4.74
CA LEU A 16 1.30 -8.15 -4.53
C LEU A 16 0.81 -7.62 -5.90
N VAL A 17 -0.36 -6.99 -5.90
CA VAL A 17 -1.00 -6.55 -7.15
C VAL A 17 -0.12 -5.58 -7.94
N HIS A 18 0.60 -4.68 -7.27
CA HIS A 18 1.51 -3.73 -7.90
C HIS A 18 2.78 -4.37 -8.44
N GLU A 19 3.28 -5.45 -7.83
CA GLU A 19 4.40 -6.21 -8.39
C GLU A 19 3.99 -6.82 -9.74
N TRP A 20 2.81 -7.42 -9.80
CA TRP A 20 2.25 -7.98 -11.04
C TRP A 20 1.96 -6.89 -12.09
N LEU A 21 1.34 -5.77 -11.67
CA LEU A 21 1.02 -4.66 -12.57
C LEU A 21 2.27 -3.99 -13.16
N GLN A 22 3.35 -3.86 -12.39
CA GLN A 22 4.61 -3.32 -12.91
C GLN A 22 5.15 -4.15 -14.08
N GLN A 23 5.08 -5.47 -13.98
CA GLN A 23 5.51 -6.39 -15.04
C GLN A 23 4.60 -6.25 -16.27
N LEU A 24 3.28 -6.27 -16.06
CA LEU A 24 2.31 -6.16 -17.15
C LEU A 24 2.42 -4.83 -17.92
N LEU A 25 2.78 -3.76 -17.22
CA LEU A 25 2.87 -2.43 -17.80
C LEU A 25 4.27 -2.07 -18.29
N ALA A 26 5.25 -2.97 -18.23
CA ALA A 26 6.67 -2.67 -18.48
C ALA A 26 6.93 -1.95 -19.82
N GLU A 27 6.20 -2.32 -20.88
CA GLU A 27 6.34 -1.75 -22.23
C GLU A 27 5.54 -0.46 -22.46
N ARG A 28 4.63 -0.12 -21.54
CA ARG A 28 3.81 1.09 -21.66
C ARG A 28 4.61 2.32 -21.25
N ALA A 29 4.89 3.23 -22.18
CA ALA A 29 5.57 4.47 -21.85
C ALA A 29 4.79 5.34 -20.84
N GLU A 30 5.52 6.06 -20.00
CA GLU A 30 4.97 7.12 -19.17
C GLU A 30 4.26 8.17 -20.04
N GLN A 31 3.15 8.69 -19.52
CA GLN A 31 2.40 9.75 -20.18
C GLN A 31 2.64 11.07 -19.45
N PRO A 32 2.59 12.22 -20.15
CA PRO A 32 2.67 13.51 -19.49
C PRO A 32 1.63 13.63 -18.37
N ALA A 33 2.05 14.11 -17.21
CA ALA A 33 1.15 14.27 -16.07
C ALA A 33 0.08 15.33 -16.38
N THR A 34 -1.18 15.00 -16.10
CA THR A 34 -2.33 15.90 -16.27
C THR A 34 -3.21 15.87 -15.02
N GLY A 35 -3.89 16.99 -14.75
CA GLY A 35 -4.78 17.12 -13.59
C GLY A 35 -4.02 17.31 -12.26
N GLU A 36 -4.76 17.10 -11.17
CA GLU A 36 -4.24 17.24 -9.80
C GLU A 36 -3.48 15.98 -9.34
N ALA A 37 -2.67 16.15 -8.30
CA ALA A 37 -1.96 15.03 -7.68
C ALA A 37 -2.91 14.13 -6.89
N TRP A 38 -2.70 12.83 -7.00
CA TRP A 38 -3.25 11.82 -6.10
C TRP A 38 -2.32 11.63 -4.92
N TYR A 39 -2.86 11.27 -3.76
CA TYR A 39 -2.10 11.08 -2.53
C TYR A 39 -2.29 9.65 -2.04
N LEU A 40 -1.20 8.89 -1.97
CA LEU A 40 -1.19 7.50 -1.52
C LEU A 40 -0.93 7.43 -0.03
N PHE A 41 -1.92 6.92 0.71
CA PHE A 41 -1.79 6.53 2.10
C PHE A 41 -1.53 5.02 2.15
N GLY A 42 -0.25 4.65 2.10
CA GLY A 42 0.18 3.26 2.16
C GLY A 42 -0.21 2.60 3.48
N HIS A 43 -0.79 1.40 3.43
CA HIS A 43 -1.11 0.66 4.65
C HIS A 43 0.15 0.01 5.23
N CYS A 44 0.25 -0.02 6.56
CA CYS A 44 1.45 -0.48 7.25
C CYS A 44 1.88 -1.91 6.85
N THR A 45 0.95 -2.85 6.67
CA THR A 45 1.26 -4.22 6.26
C THR A 45 1.92 -4.29 4.88
N GLU A 46 1.48 -3.46 3.93
CA GLU A 46 2.04 -3.42 2.57
C GLU A 46 3.44 -2.79 2.61
N THR A 47 3.58 -1.65 3.28
CA THR A 47 4.85 -0.91 3.38
C THR A 47 5.92 -1.70 4.12
N THR A 48 5.56 -2.47 5.16
CA THR A 48 6.54 -3.30 5.89
C THR A 48 6.89 -4.58 5.14
N ALA A 49 5.95 -5.16 4.40
CA ALA A 49 6.22 -6.33 3.55
C ALA A 49 7.12 -5.96 2.36
N LEU A 50 6.92 -4.79 1.76
CA LEU A 50 7.71 -4.28 0.64
C LEU A 50 7.88 -2.75 0.75
N PRO A 51 9.03 -2.26 1.25
CA PRO A 51 9.29 -0.81 1.41
C PRO A 51 9.19 0.00 0.11
N ALA A 52 9.43 -0.64 -1.03
CA ALA A 52 9.34 0.00 -2.34
C ALA A 52 7.90 0.14 -2.88
N SER A 53 6.87 -0.37 -2.18
CA SER A 53 5.48 -0.40 -2.66
C SER A 53 4.96 0.97 -3.09
N GLY A 54 5.26 2.02 -2.31
CA GLY A 54 4.87 3.39 -2.67
C GLY A 54 5.48 3.86 -4.00
N GLN A 55 6.75 3.54 -4.24
CA GLN A 55 7.42 3.88 -5.51
C GLN A 55 6.87 3.06 -6.69
N HIS A 56 6.48 1.81 -6.44
CA HIS A 56 5.85 0.98 -7.46
C HIS A 56 4.54 1.60 -7.91
N TRP A 57 3.71 2.05 -6.97
CA TRP A 57 2.46 2.74 -7.27
C TRP A 57 2.68 4.06 -8.01
N THR A 58 3.66 4.87 -7.59
CA THR A 58 4.00 6.10 -8.32
C THR A 58 4.38 5.82 -9.78
N SER A 59 5.20 4.77 -10.01
CA SER A 59 5.61 4.38 -11.36
C SER A 59 4.44 3.86 -12.20
N ILE A 60 3.50 3.12 -11.59
CA ILE A 60 2.28 2.66 -12.27
C ILE A 60 1.41 3.85 -12.69
N PHE A 61 1.17 4.81 -11.80
CA PHE A 61 0.35 5.99 -12.08
C PHE A 61 0.95 6.87 -13.19
N ALA A 62 2.27 7.03 -13.22
CA ALA A 62 2.98 7.77 -14.27
C ALA A 62 2.73 7.19 -15.68
N ARG A 63 2.57 5.87 -15.82
CA ARG A 63 2.20 5.20 -17.09
C ARG A 63 0.81 5.57 -17.59
N PHE A 64 -0.01 6.22 -16.77
CA PHE A 64 -1.34 6.72 -17.13
C PHE A 64 -1.45 8.25 -17.05
N GLY A 65 -0.35 8.97 -16.88
CA GLY A 65 -0.35 10.44 -16.85
C GLY A 65 -0.93 11.01 -15.56
N ALA A 66 -0.94 10.23 -14.48
CA ALA A 66 -1.34 10.66 -13.15
C ALA A 66 -0.11 10.84 -12.26
N ARG A 67 -0.06 11.95 -11.52
CA ARG A 67 0.93 12.18 -10.47
C ARG A 67 0.43 11.57 -9.17
N LEU A 68 1.23 10.69 -8.55
CA LEU A 68 0.92 10.07 -7.27
C LEU A 68 2.01 10.37 -6.24
N GLU A 69 1.64 11.07 -5.18
CA GLU A 69 2.50 11.43 -4.05
C GLU A 69 2.34 10.43 -2.93
N ASN A 70 3.46 9.91 -2.41
CA ASN A 70 3.43 9.08 -1.21
C ASN A 70 3.32 9.96 0.04
N VAL A 71 2.30 9.70 0.86
CA VAL A 71 2.13 10.38 2.14
C VAL A 71 2.78 9.55 3.24
N SER A 72 3.68 10.17 3.99
CA SER A 72 4.41 9.50 5.07
C SER A 72 3.52 9.33 6.31
N VAL A 73 2.69 8.29 6.29
CA VAL A 73 1.82 7.90 7.40
C VAL A 73 2.24 6.58 8.04
N GLY A 74 1.91 6.42 9.32
CA GLY A 74 2.03 5.15 10.04
C GLY A 74 0.79 4.25 9.88
N CYS A 75 0.57 3.37 10.84
CA CYS A 75 -0.62 2.51 10.89
C CYS A 75 -1.92 3.34 10.92
N CYS A 76 -2.97 2.83 10.27
CA CYS A 76 -4.31 3.44 10.30
C CYS A 76 -5.12 3.08 11.57
N GLY A 77 -4.63 2.14 12.38
CA GLY A 77 -5.33 1.65 13.58
C GLY A 77 -6.42 0.60 13.32
N MET A 78 -6.75 0.31 12.05
CA MET A 78 -7.91 -0.50 11.67
C MET A 78 -7.55 -1.84 11.01
N ALA A 79 -6.33 -2.36 11.23
CA ALA A 79 -5.87 -3.58 10.56
C ALA A 79 -6.72 -4.82 10.93
N GLY A 80 -7.25 -5.51 9.92
CA GLY A 80 -8.05 -6.72 10.11
C GLY A 80 -9.30 -6.47 10.95
N THR A 81 -9.60 -7.36 11.90
CA THR A 81 -10.74 -7.16 12.84
C THR A 81 -10.38 -6.28 14.03
N TYR A 82 -9.11 -5.94 14.25
CA TYR A 82 -8.66 -5.25 15.46
C TYR A 82 -9.46 -3.97 15.71
N GLY A 83 -9.60 -3.11 14.69
CA GLY A 83 -10.36 -1.86 14.79
C GLY A 83 -11.88 -2.02 14.87
N HIS A 84 -12.40 -3.21 14.55
CA HIS A 84 -13.83 -3.53 14.60
C HIS A 84 -14.25 -4.19 15.93
N GLU A 85 -13.28 -4.57 16.77
CA GLU A 85 -13.55 -5.11 18.10
C GLU A 85 -13.81 -3.96 19.09
N VAL A 86 -14.99 -3.95 19.72
CA VAL A 86 -15.42 -2.88 20.65
C VAL A 86 -14.37 -2.57 21.72
N LYS A 87 -13.71 -3.60 22.27
CA LYS A 87 -12.64 -3.46 23.28
C LYS A 87 -11.41 -2.68 22.77
N ASN A 88 -11.17 -2.63 21.46
CA ASN A 88 -10.01 -1.99 20.84
C ASN A 88 -10.36 -0.65 20.20
N LEU A 89 -11.64 -0.24 20.18
CA LEU A 89 -12.08 0.96 19.48
C LEU A 89 -11.30 2.20 19.92
N GLN A 90 -11.16 2.42 21.23
CA GLN A 90 -10.43 3.57 21.78
C GLN A 90 -8.96 3.58 21.34
N ASN A 91 -8.29 2.42 21.40
CA ASN A 91 -6.89 2.31 20.96
C ASN A 91 -6.75 2.54 19.45
N SER A 92 -7.69 2.03 18.66
CA SER A 92 -7.70 2.16 17.20
C SER A 92 -7.85 3.63 16.78
N LEU A 93 -8.77 4.36 17.43
CA LEU A 93 -8.92 5.80 17.25
C LEU A 93 -7.64 6.55 17.64
N GLY A 94 -7.02 6.22 18.77
CA GLY A 94 -5.76 6.83 19.18
C GLY A 94 -4.62 6.60 18.17
N ILE A 95 -4.50 5.40 17.59
CA ILE A 95 -3.50 5.12 16.53
C ILE A 95 -3.80 5.93 15.27
N TYR A 96 -5.06 6.02 14.86
CA TYR A 96 -5.50 6.82 13.72
C TYR A 96 -5.14 8.31 13.91
N GLU A 97 -5.40 8.86 15.11
CA GLU A 97 -5.12 10.26 15.47
C GLU A 97 -3.64 10.63 15.43
N LEU A 98 -2.75 9.68 15.74
CA LEU A 98 -1.30 9.86 15.69
C LEU A 98 -0.71 9.79 14.27
N SER A 99 -1.52 9.43 13.28
CA SER A 99 -1.03 9.01 11.96
C SER A 99 -1.89 9.59 10.84
N TRP A 100 -2.86 8.83 10.33
CA TRP A 100 -3.64 9.22 9.14
C TRP A 100 -4.44 10.49 9.36
N HIS A 101 -4.94 10.72 10.57
CA HIS A 101 -5.68 11.92 10.89
C HIS A 101 -4.87 13.20 10.66
N GLN A 102 -3.60 13.21 11.10
CA GLN A 102 -2.71 14.37 10.96
C GLN A 102 -2.44 14.74 9.49
N ALA A 103 -2.43 13.74 8.61
CA ALA A 103 -2.18 13.96 7.19
C ALA A 103 -3.44 14.33 6.39
N LEU A 104 -4.63 14.21 6.97
CA LEU A 104 -5.92 14.56 6.35
C LEU A 104 -6.46 15.91 6.82
N GLN A 105 -5.88 16.51 7.86
CA GLN A 105 -6.23 17.85 8.35
C GLN A 105 -5.37 18.92 7.67
#